data_AF-A0A1C2IEF8-F1
#
_entry.id   AF-A0A1C2IEF8-F1
#
_cell.length_a   1.000
_cell.length_b   1.000
_cell.length_c   1.000
_cell.angle_alpha   90.00
_cell.angle_beta   90.00
_cell.angle_gamma   90.00
#
_symmetry.space_group_name_H-M   'P 1'
#
loop_
_entity.id
_entity.type
_entity.pdbx_description
1 polymer ?
#
loop_
_entity_poly.entity_id
_entity_poly.type
_entity_poly.pdbx_seq_one_letter_code
_entity_poly.pdbx_strand_id
1 'polypeptide(L)'
;MTESKKRVRRTPEQRIADLEKKQAAILERQKAALARIEAAKKRLLQSPSARKDRMEQDKRFIRAAQALAPEWDARHFIAAIEKALQEDAEALQARGESLLKEHGQPRRGRRPRGV
;
A
#
# COMPACT_ATOMS: atom_id res chain seq x y z
N MET A 1 -18.55 66.43 -10.04
CA MET A 1 -18.36 66.11 -8.60
C MET A 1 -17.78 64.71 -8.51
N THR A 2 -16.54 64.58 -8.05
CA THR A 2 -15.84 63.29 -7.97
C THR A 2 -16.09 62.67 -6.60
N GLU A 3 -16.98 61.69 -6.54
CA GLU A 3 -17.26 60.94 -5.31
C GLU A 3 -16.01 60.17 -4.87
N SER A 4 -15.39 60.65 -3.79
CA SER A 4 -14.29 59.97 -3.13
C SER A 4 -14.78 58.64 -2.55
N LYS A 5 -14.34 57.52 -3.14
CA LYS A 5 -14.63 56.16 -2.63
C LYS A 5 -14.12 56.03 -1.19
N LYS A 6 -15.03 56.13 -0.22
CA LYS A 6 -14.74 55.96 1.21
C LYS A 6 -14.39 54.49 1.45
N ARG A 7 -13.13 54.23 1.83
CA ARG A 7 -12.62 52.87 2.08
C ARG A 7 -13.26 52.30 3.34
N VAL A 8 -14.30 51.48 3.18
CA VAL A 8 -14.94 50.79 4.31
C VAL A 8 -13.98 49.76 4.87
N ARG A 9 -13.63 49.87 6.16
CA ARG A 9 -12.82 48.89 6.87
C ARG A 9 -13.70 47.68 7.18
N ARG A 10 -13.22 46.47 6.87
CA ARG A 10 -13.94 45.22 7.18
C ARG A 10 -14.17 45.07 8.68
N THR A 11 -15.39 44.71 9.06
CA THR A 11 -15.75 44.40 10.45
C THR A 11 -15.08 43.10 10.90
N PRO A 12 -14.93 42.87 12.22
CA PRO A 12 -14.40 41.60 12.75
C PRO A 12 -15.15 40.36 12.23
N GLU A 13 -16.49 40.42 12.18
CA GLU A 13 -17.35 39.34 11.66
C GLU A 13 -17.06 39.01 10.19
N GLN A 14 -16.89 40.03 9.34
CA GLN A 14 -16.52 39.83 7.93
C GLN A 14 -15.14 39.18 7.79
N ARG A 15 -14.20 39.47 8.70
CA ARG A 15 -12.88 38.82 8.70
C ARG A 15 -12.96 37.36 9.13
N ILE A 16 -13.81 37.03 10.10
CA ILE A 16 -14.05 35.64 10.52
C ILE A 16 -14.65 34.83 9.37
N ALA A 17 -15.68 35.35 8.70
CA ALA A 17 -16.27 34.70 7.54
C ALA A 17 -15.25 34.52 6.38
N ASP A 18 -14.38 35.51 6.16
CA ASP A 18 -13.28 35.38 5.19
C ASP A 18 -12.29 34.26 5.58
N LEU A 19 -12.00 34.08 6.87
CA LEU A 19 -11.11 33.03 7.38
C LEU A 19 -11.74 31.64 7.27
N GLU A 20 -13.02 31.50 7.62
CA GLU A 20 -13.76 30.23 7.47
C GLU A 20 -13.85 29.80 6.00
N LYS A 21 -14.12 30.74 5.09
CA LYS A 21 -14.09 30.47 3.63
C LYS A 21 -12.72 29.99 3.17
N LYS A 22 -11.64 30.57 3.69
CA LYS A 22 -10.27 30.12 3.39
C LYS A 22 -10.01 28.73 3.95
N GLN A 23 -10.44 28.45 5.18
CA GLN A 23 -10.28 27.14 5.80
C GLN A 23 -11.01 26.06 4.99
N ALA A 24 -12.27 26.29 4.61
CA ALA A 24 -13.04 25.39 3.76
C ALA A 24 -12.34 25.14 2.41
N ALA A 25 -11.84 26.20 1.77
CA ALA A 25 -11.13 26.07 0.50
C ALA A 25 -9.81 25.28 0.63
N ILE A 26 -9.09 25.42 1.74
CA ILE A 26 -7.87 24.66 2.02
C ILE A 26 -8.21 23.18 2.24
N LEU A 27 -9.22 22.89 3.05
CA LEU A 27 -9.67 21.52 3.32
C LEU A 27 -10.12 20.81 2.04
N GLU A 28 -10.87 21.48 1.18
CA GLU A 28 -11.28 20.90 -0.11
C GLU A 28 -10.08 20.60 -1.02
N ARG A 29 -9.08 21.50 -1.07
CA ARG A 29 -7.83 21.23 -1.80
C ARG A 29 -7.07 20.05 -1.22
N GLN A 30 -7.01 19.92 0.11
CA GLN A 30 -6.34 18.79 0.77
C GLN A 30 -7.05 17.47 0.45
N LYS A 31 -8.39 17.43 0.54
CA LYS A 31 -9.18 16.25 0.16
C LYS A 31 -8.93 15.86 -1.29
N ALA A 32 -8.94 16.83 -2.21
CA ALA A 32 -8.66 16.57 -3.63
C ALA A 32 -7.23 16.04 -3.86
N ALA A 33 -6.24 16.56 -3.14
CA ALA A 33 -4.87 16.07 -3.20
C ALA A 33 -4.75 14.63 -2.68
N LEU A 34 -5.38 14.32 -1.55
CA LEU A 34 -5.42 12.96 -0.99
C LEU A 34 -6.09 11.97 -1.96
N ALA A 35 -7.23 12.35 -2.54
CA ALA A 35 -7.94 11.52 -3.52
C ALA A 35 -7.06 11.20 -4.74
N ARG A 36 -6.26 12.16 -5.24
CA ARG A 36 -5.30 11.93 -6.32
C ARG A 36 -4.19 10.96 -5.92
N ILE A 37 -3.66 11.08 -4.72
CA ILE A 37 -2.63 10.18 -4.19
C ILE A 37 -3.19 8.75 -4.09
N GLU A 38 -4.40 8.59 -3.56
CA GLU A 38 -5.05 7.28 -3.47
C GLU A 38 -5.32 6.66 -4.84
N ALA A 39 -5.79 7.45 -5.81
CA ALA A 39 -5.99 7.00 -7.18
C ALA A 39 -4.67 6.53 -7.81
N ALA A 40 -3.58 7.28 -7.60
CA ALA A 40 -2.24 6.90 -8.06
C ALA A 40 -1.76 5.58 -7.41
N LYS A 41 -1.93 5.44 -6.08
CA LYS A 41 -1.61 4.20 -5.36
C LYS A 41 -2.40 3.00 -5.91
N LYS A 42 -3.72 3.14 -6.09
CA LYS A 42 -4.57 2.09 -6.67
C LYS A 42 -4.09 1.71 -8.07
N ARG A 43 -3.77 2.69 -8.92
CA ARG A 43 -3.25 2.46 -10.27
C ARG A 43 -1.92 1.70 -10.26
N LEU A 44 -1.00 2.06 -9.36
CA LEU A 44 0.28 1.36 -9.22
C LEU A 44 0.08 -0.09 -8.75
N LEU A 45 -0.78 -0.33 -7.76
CA LEU A 45 -1.09 -1.67 -7.27
C LEU A 45 -1.82 -2.54 -8.31
N GLN A 46 -2.58 -1.93 -9.21
CA GLN A 46 -3.29 -2.61 -10.29
C GLN A 46 -2.46 -2.77 -11.56
N SER A 47 -1.27 -2.18 -11.61
CA SER A 47 -0.39 -2.23 -12.78
C SER A 47 -0.03 -3.67 -13.17
N PRO A 48 0.18 -3.95 -14.48
CA PRO A 48 0.58 -5.29 -14.93
C PRO A 48 1.87 -5.79 -14.27
N SER A 49 2.83 -4.90 -13.99
CA SER A 49 4.06 -5.25 -13.27
C SER A 49 3.77 -5.69 -11.84
N ALA A 50 2.97 -4.93 -11.09
CA ALA A 50 2.58 -5.30 -9.72
C ALA A 50 1.81 -6.63 -9.68
N ARG A 51 0.95 -6.90 -10.67
CA ARG A 51 0.28 -8.20 -10.81
C ARG A 51 1.28 -9.33 -11.05
N LYS A 52 2.26 -9.12 -11.94
CA LYS A 52 3.31 -10.10 -12.22
C LYS A 52 4.17 -10.38 -10.99
N ASP A 53 4.52 -9.35 -10.23
CA ASP A 53 5.32 -9.48 -9.01
C ASP A 53 4.58 -10.29 -7.94
N ARG A 54 3.29 -10.01 -7.72
CA ARG A 54 2.44 -10.82 -6.82
C ARG A 54 2.37 -12.27 -7.27
N MET A 55 2.11 -12.51 -8.56
CA MET A 55 2.09 -13.87 -9.10
C MET A 55 3.41 -14.61 -8.92
N GLU A 56 4.56 -13.94 -9.04
CA GLU A 56 5.86 -14.56 -8.81
C GLU A 56 6.10 -14.82 -7.31
N GLN A 57 5.64 -13.95 -6.41
CA GLN A 57 5.66 -14.20 -4.97
C GLN A 57 4.81 -15.43 -4.61
N ASP A 58 3.59 -15.53 -5.14
CA ASP A 58 2.70 -16.67 -4.90
C ASP A 58 3.33 -17.98 -5.39
N LYS A 59 3.94 -17.97 -6.58
CA LYS A 59 4.67 -19.14 -7.11
C LYS A 59 5.85 -19.52 -6.24
N ARG A 60 6.60 -18.55 -5.71
CA ARG A 60 7.74 -18.81 -4.81
C ARG A 60 7.25 -19.46 -3.52
N PHE A 61 6.16 -18.95 -2.95
CA PHE A 61 5.53 -19.54 -1.78
C PHE A 61 5.09 -20.98 -2.04
N ILE A 62 4.33 -21.24 -3.12
CA ILE A 62 3.85 -22.59 -3.45
C ILE A 62 5.02 -23.57 -3.62
N ARG A 63 6.11 -23.16 -4.29
CA ARG A 63 7.31 -24.00 -4.43
C ARG A 63 7.95 -24.32 -3.09
N ALA A 64 8.10 -23.32 -2.22
CA ALA A 64 8.68 -23.51 -0.90
C ALA A 64 7.80 -24.42 -0.04
N ALA A 65 6.48 -24.21 -0.05
CA ALA A 65 5.51 -25.02 0.66
C ALA A 65 5.56 -26.50 0.20
N GLN A 66 5.57 -26.74 -1.11
CA GLN A 66 5.67 -28.09 -1.68
C GLN A 66 7.02 -28.78 -1.37
N ALA A 67 8.11 -28.01 -1.29
CA ALA A 67 9.42 -28.55 -0.94
C ALA A 67 9.53 -28.91 0.55
N LEU A 68 8.90 -28.11 1.42
CA LEU A 68 8.92 -28.32 2.88
C LEU A 68 7.95 -29.40 3.34
N ALA A 69 6.75 -29.43 2.75
CA ALA A 69 5.68 -30.32 3.17
C ALA A 69 4.83 -30.74 1.96
N PRO A 70 5.30 -31.69 1.13
CA PRO A 70 4.65 -32.06 -0.13
C PRO A 70 3.24 -32.63 0.05
N GLU A 71 2.98 -33.28 1.18
CA GLU A 71 1.69 -33.92 1.49
C GLU A 71 0.70 -32.99 2.19
N TRP A 72 1.08 -31.74 2.49
CA TRP A 72 0.22 -30.82 3.22
C TRP A 72 -0.77 -30.10 2.30
N ASP A 73 -2.02 -30.07 2.73
CA ASP A 73 -3.07 -29.26 2.10
C ASP A 73 -3.21 -27.88 2.77
N ALA A 74 -4.11 -27.04 2.22
CA ALA A 74 -4.37 -25.70 2.75
C ALA A 74 -4.81 -25.70 4.24
N ARG A 75 -5.47 -26.76 4.72
CA ARG A 75 -5.95 -26.85 6.11
C ARG A 75 -4.79 -27.02 7.07
N HIS A 76 -3.78 -27.81 6.68
CA HIS A 76 -2.55 -27.98 7.45
C HIS A 76 -1.79 -26.65 7.57
N PHE A 77 -1.69 -25.89 6.48
CA PHE A 77 -1.05 -24.57 6.52
C PHE A 77 -1.80 -23.57 7.41
N ILE A 78 -3.14 -23.55 7.36
CA ILE A 78 -3.94 -22.68 8.24
C ILE A 78 -3.69 -23.02 9.71
N ALA A 79 -3.71 -24.30 10.09
CA ALA A 79 -3.44 -24.74 11.45
C ALA A 79 -1.98 -24.44 11.88
N ALA A 80 -1.02 -24.54 10.97
CA ALA A 80 0.37 -24.18 11.26
C ALA A 80 0.53 -22.66 11.48
N ILE A 81 -0.17 -21.83 10.69
CA ILE A 81 -0.17 -20.37 10.86
C ILE A 81 -0.78 -19.99 12.22
N GLU A 82 -1.92 -20.59 12.59
CA GLU A 82 -2.54 -20.36 13.90
C GLU A 82 -1.57 -20.62 15.05
N LYS A 83 -0.83 -21.74 15.00
CA LYS A 83 0.18 -22.06 16.01
C LYS A 83 1.34 -21.06 16.01
N ALA A 84 1.81 -20.67 14.83
CA ALA A 84 2.92 -19.73 14.68
C ALA A 84 2.57 -18.31 15.18
N LEU A 85 1.29 -17.91 15.22
CA LEU A 85 0.90 -16.60 15.77
C LEU A 85 1.25 -16.41 17.26
N GLN A 86 1.58 -17.49 17.97
CA GLN A 86 2.01 -17.44 19.37
C GLN A 86 3.52 -17.18 19.53
N GLU A 87 4.29 -17.24 18.44
CA GLU A 87 5.73 -17.03 18.45
C GLU A 87 6.13 -15.58 18.13
N ASP A 88 7.42 -15.27 18.22
CA ASP A 88 7.95 -13.96 17.87
C ASP A 88 7.85 -13.70 16.36
N ALA A 89 7.14 -12.61 16.01
CA ALA A 89 6.87 -12.24 14.64
C ALA A 89 8.14 -11.88 13.85
N GLU A 90 9.13 -11.23 14.49
CA GLU A 90 10.36 -10.82 13.81
C GLU A 90 11.25 -12.03 13.50
N ALA A 91 11.42 -12.95 14.45
CA ALA A 91 12.13 -14.20 14.23
C ALA A 91 11.47 -15.06 13.13
N LEU A 92 10.14 -15.15 13.13
CA LEU A 92 9.39 -15.87 12.10
C LEU A 92 9.58 -15.27 10.71
N GLN A 93 9.56 -13.93 10.60
CA GLN A 93 9.82 -13.25 9.35
C GLN A 93 11.22 -13.56 8.82
N ALA A 94 12.25 -13.42 9.66
CA ALA A 94 13.64 -13.69 9.26
C ALA A 94 13.82 -15.14 8.80
N ARG A 95 13.22 -16.10 9.52
CA ARG A 95 13.26 -17.53 9.14
C ARG A 95 12.51 -17.78 7.83
N GLY A 96 11.33 -17.19 7.65
CA GLY A 96 10.55 -17.28 6.42
C GLY A 96 11.33 -16.77 5.20
N GLU A 97 12.08 -15.68 5.34
CA GLU A 97 12.95 -15.16 4.28
C GLU A 97 14.07 -16.14 3.91
N SER A 98 14.68 -16.83 4.88
CA SER A 98 15.68 -17.87 4.61
C SER A 98 15.07 -19.05 3.85
N LEU A 99 13.93 -19.56 4.31
CA LEU A 99 13.22 -20.68 3.69
C LEU A 99 12.78 -20.36 2.26
N LEU A 100 12.34 -19.14 1.98
CA LEU A 100 12.02 -18.70 0.61
C LEU A 100 13.25 -18.61 -0.27
N LYS A 101 14.42 -18.20 0.27
CA LYS A 101 15.68 -18.18 -0.48
C LYS A 101 16.16 -19.59 -0.81
N GLU A 102 15.95 -20.54 0.09
CA GLU A 102 16.37 -21.94 -0.06
C GLU A 102 15.43 -22.72 -0.98
N HIS A 103 14.12 -22.63 -0.78
CA HIS A 103 13.13 -23.50 -1.43
C HIS A 103 12.24 -22.78 -2.45
N GLY A 104 12.14 -21.45 -2.39
CA GLY A 104 11.28 -20.67 -3.29
C GLY A 104 11.89 -20.39 -4.67
N GLN A 105 13.17 -20.67 -4.86
CA GLN A 105 13.87 -20.40 -6.12
C GLN A 105 13.25 -21.21 -7.29
N PRO A 106 13.19 -20.65 -8.50
CA PRO A 106 12.79 -21.41 -9.66
C PRO A 106 13.80 -22.54 -9.92
N ARG A 107 13.31 -23.74 -10.25
CA ARG A 107 14.16 -24.85 -10.71
C ARG A 107 15.05 -24.35 -11.85
N ARG A 108 16.38 -24.49 -11.68
CA ARG A 108 17.43 -24.03 -12.61
C ARG A 108 17.03 -24.35 -14.05
N GLY A 109 16.78 -23.31 -14.85
CA GLY A 109 16.40 -23.44 -16.26
C GLY A 109 15.58 -22.27 -16.80
N ARG A 110 14.69 -21.68 -15.98
CA ARG A 110 14.02 -20.41 -16.32
C ARG A 110 14.85 -19.23 -15.80
N ARG A 111 15.94 -18.89 -16.49
CA ARG A 111 16.49 -17.52 -16.39
C ARG A 111 15.39 -16.56 -16.88
N PRO A 112 15.06 -15.48 -16.15
CA PRO A 112 14.24 -14.43 -16.74
C PRO A 112 14.98 -13.93 -17.97
N ARG A 113 14.33 -13.97 -19.15
CA ARG A 113 14.81 -13.17 -20.29
C ARG A 113 14.77 -11.72 -19.79
N GLY A 114 15.94 -11.10 -19.73
CA GLY A 114 16.10 -9.73 -19.25
C GLY A 114 15.07 -8.83 -19.91
N VAL A 115 14.45 -7.99 -19.08
CA VAL A 115 13.80 -6.76 -19.53
C VAL A 115 14.89 -5.70 -19.57
#